data_AF-A0A382SAP2-F1
#
_entry.id   AF-A0A382SAP2-F1
#
_cell.length_a   1.000
_cell.length_b   1.000
_cell.length_c   1.000
_cell.angle_alpha   90.00
_cell.angle_beta   90.00
_cell.angle_gamma   90.00
#
_symmetry.space_group_name_H-M   'P 1'
#
loop_
_entity.id
_entity.type
_entity.pdbx_description
1 polymer ?
#
loop_
_entity_poly.entity_id
_entity_poly.type
_entity_poly.pdbx_seq_one_letter_code
_entity_poly.pdbx_strand_id
1 'polypeptide(L)'
;TLETGGTDAVVNYSSGSGGTTLTFNYTVASGNTSSDLDYASTGALALNSGTIRDAAGNNATLTLASPGASNSLGNNKALIIDTTAPTVSSVTSTTANGSYKAGDEIVITITFSENVYVNYDNGRPRLTFETGSWDQQRNFTSGSGGTVLTWTYIVASGNTSSDLDVQSTTALALNGGTMKDAAGNDAVLTLPEPGGANSLSANKNIVIDTTVPTMTITATDGSNAVSDGAATNDGTLTVTFTSSEATTNFVVGDITVSGGALSNFSATSSTVYTATFTPSANGATTIDVSANKFTDAAGNNNTAATQFNWTY
;
A
#
# COMPACT_ATOMS: atom_id res chain seq x y z
N THR A 1 -44.54 13.91 -5.14
CA THR A 1 -43.28 13.25 -5.51
C THR A 1 -42.14 13.99 -4.84
N LEU A 2 -41.17 13.29 -4.28
CA LEU A 2 -39.94 13.87 -3.73
C LEU A 2 -38.81 13.76 -4.75
N GLU A 3 -37.99 14.81 -4.83
CA GLU A 3 -36.80 14.87 -5.68
C GLU A 3 -35.66 14.08 -5.02
N THR A 4 -35.45 12.86 -5.50
CA THR A 4 -34.54 11.88 -4.89
C THR A 4 -33.44 11.43 -5.85
N GLY A 5 -33.14 12.25 -6.86
CA GLY A 5 -32.07 12.02 -7.83
C GLY A 5 -32.60 11.58 -9.19
N GLY A 6 -31.97 10.60 -9.84
CA GLY A 6 -32.34 10.20 -11.20
C GLY A 6 -33.77 9.67 -11.36
N THR A 7 -34.44 9.30 -10.27
CA THR A 7 -35.86 8.96 -10.25
C THR A 7 -36.50 9.47 -8.97
N ASP A 8 -37.58 10.24 -9.12
CA ASP A 8 -38.33 10.80 -8.01
C ASP A 8 -39.14 9.75 -7.25
N ALA A 9 -39.15 9.86 -5.92
CA ALA A 9 -39.93 8.99 -5.06
C ALA A 9 -41.39 9.44 -4.95
N VAL A 10 -42.32 8.53 -5.24
CA VAL A 10 -43.74 8.72 -4.91
C VAL A 10 -43.97 8.33 -3.45
N VAL A 11 -44.49 9.26 -2.65
CA VAL A 11 -44.79 9.04 -1.23
C VAL A 11 -46.29 9.10 -1.03
N ASN A 12 -46.85 8.05 -0.44
CA ASN A 12 -48.28 7.93 -0.23
C ASN A 12 -48.70 8.57 1.10
N TYR A 13 -49.92 9.14 1.12
CA TYR A 13 -50.56 9.63 2.33
C TYR A 13 -50.59 8.54 3.40
N SER A 14 -50.16 8.89 4.61
CA SER A 14 -50.06 7.96 5.73
C SER A 14 -51.13 8.21 6.80
N SER A 15 -51.30 9.47 7.23
CA SER A 15 -52.26 9.83 8.28
C SER A 15 -52.53 11.34 8.34
N GLY A 16 -53.47 11.81 9.17
CA GLY A 16 -53.75 13.23 9.41
C GLY A 16 -55.13 13.73 8.99
N SER A 17 -55.98 12.88 8.40
CA SER A 17 -57.36 13.22 8.08
C SER A 17 -58.14 13.68 9.33
N GLY A 18 -58.95 14.74 9.17
CA GLY A 18 -59.67 15.40 10.26
C GLY A 18 -58.88 16.50 10.99
N GLY A 19 -57.59 16.67 10.68
CA GLY A 19 -56.74 17.75 11.21
C GLY A 19 -56.27 18.75 10.16
N THR A 20 -55.37 19.64 10.55
CA THR A 20 -54.72 20.64 9.67
C THR A 20 -53.38 20.19 9.10
N THR A 21 -52.96 18.96 9.41
CA THR A 21 -51.65 18.41 9.03
C THR A 21 -51.83 17.03 8.44
N LEU A 22 -51.31 16.84 7.23
CA LEU A 22 -51.21 15.53 6.59
C LEU A 22 -49.80 14.99 6.76
N THR A 23 -49.68 13.70 7.04
CA THR A 23 -48.42 13.00 7.24
C THR A 23 -48.15 12.07 6.07
N PHE A 24 -46.90 12.11 5.60
CA PHE A 24 -46.36 11.25 4.56
C PHE A 24 -45.09 10.61 5.11
N ASN A 25 -45.02 9.28 5.07
CA ASN A 25 -43.84 8.55 5.51
C ASN A 25 -43.00 8.16 4.30
N TYR A 26 -41.81 8.75 4.21
CA TYR A 26 -40.83 8.42 3.18
C TYR A 26 -39.70 7.57 3.78
N THR A 27 -39.41 6.45 3.12
CA THR A 27 -38.27 5.59 3.43
C THR A 27 -37.27 5.71 2.29
N VAL A 28 -36.04 6.11 2.61
CA VAL A 28 -34.95 6.21 1.63
C VAL A 28 -34.69 4.83 1.02
N ALA A 29 -34.75 4.75 -0.31
CA ALA A 29 -34.41 3.55 -1.06
C ALA A 29 -32.97 3.62 -1.60
N SER A 30 -32.38 2.47 -1.93
CA SER A 30 -31.06 2.42 -2.58
C SER A 30 -31.06 3.24 -3.89
N GLY A 31 -29.98 4.01 -4.09
CA GLY A 31 -29.82 4.90 -5.24
C GLY A 31 -30.55 6.24 -5.12
N ASN A 32 -31.31 6.48 -4.04
CA ASN A 32 -31.83 7.82 -3.77
C ASN A 32 -30.68 8.71 -3.29
N THR A 33 -30.59 9.91 -3.87
CA THR A 33 -29.60 10.92 -3.48
C THR A 33 -30.22 12.30 -3.58
N SER A 34 -29.93 13.15 -2.60
CA SER A 34 -30.37 14.54 -2.62
C SER A 34 -29.46 15.36 -1.71
N SER A 35 -28.94 16.47 -2.23
CA SER A 35 -28.16 17.42 -1.43
C SER A 35 -29.04 18.29 -0.53
N ASP A 36 -30.33 18.41 -0.86
CA ASP A 36 -31.36 19.00 -0.01
C ASP A 36 -32.74 18.53 -0.50
N LEU A 37 -33.33 17.57 0.22
CA LEU A 37 -34.57 16.92 -0.19
C LEU A 37 -35.73 17.91 -0.22
N ASP A 38 -36.34 18.05 -1.40
CA ASP A 38 -37.59 18.78 -1.58
C ASP A 38 -38.60 17.93 -2.38
N TYR A 39 -39.80 18.46 -2.56
CA TYR A 39 -40.72 17.93 -3.55
C TYR A 39 -40.38 18.46 -4.95
N ALA A 40 -40.68 17.66 -5.99
CA ALA A 40 -40.24 17.93 -7.36
C ALA A 40 -40.77 19.27 -7.96
N SER A 41 -41.92 19.76 -7.50
CA SER A 41 -42.50 21.03 -7.94
C SER A 41 -43.64 21.52 -7.04
N THR A 42 -44.12 22.74 -7.28
CA THR A 42 -45.34 23.29 -6.64
C THR A 42 -46.59 22.43 -6.85
N GLY A 43 -46.60 21.54 -7.85
CA GLY A 43 -47.71 20.63 -8.16
C GLY A 43 -47.51 19.20 -7.67
N ALA A 44 -46.48 18.93 -6.85
CA ALA A 44 -46.08 17.57 -6.48
C ALA A 44 -47.09 16.82 -5.57
N LEU A 45 -48.06 17.52 -4.99
CA LEU A 45 -49.15 16.93 -4.22
C LEU A 45 -50.33 16.57 -5.14
N ALA A 46 -50.47 15.27 -5.44
CA ALA A 46 -51.52 14.74 -6.29
C ALA A 46 -52.56 13.96 -5.47
N LEU A 47 -53.82 13.98 -5.93
CA LEU A 47 -54.93 13.31 -5.24
C LEU A 47 -54.98 11.80 -5.48
N ASN A 48 -54.42 11.31 -6.60
CA ASN A 48 -54.48 9.90 -7.01
C ASN A 48 -55.89 9.28 -6.85
N SER A 49 -56.90 9.94 -7.42
CA SER A 49 -58.33 9.59 -7.29
C SER A 49 -58.97 9.78 -5.92
N GLY A 50 -58.23 10.27 -4.92
CA GLY A 50 -58.77 10.67 -3.61
C GLY A 50 -59.31 12.11 -3.56
N THR A 51 -59.59 12.59 -2.35
CA THR A 51 -60.04 13.97 -2.09
C THR A 51 -59.38 14.54 -0.84
N ILE A 52 -59.04 15.82 -0.86
CA ILE A 52 -58.66 16.60 0.34
C ILE A 52 -59.67 17.74 0.44
N ARG A 53 -60.58 17.65 1.41
CA ARG A 53 -61.68 18.59 1.61
C ARG A 53 -61.85 18.91 3.09
N ASP A 54 -62.38 20.10 3.37
CA ASP A 54 -62.87 20.42 4.70
C ASP A 54 -64.24 19.77 4.99
N ALA A 55 -64.75 19.94 6.21
CA ALA A 55 -66.03 19.38 6.63
C ALA A 55 -67.24 19.98 5.88
N ALA A 56 -67.09 21.16 5.27
CA ALA A 56 -68.11 21.79 4.44
C ALA A 56 -68.06 21.32 2.97
N GLY A 57 -67.09 20.48 2.61
CA GLY A 57 -66.92 19.93 1.27
C GLY A 57 -66.07 20.80 0.33
N ASN A 58 -65.44 21.87 0.82
CA ASN A 58 -64.56 22.72 0.01
C ASN A 58 -63.25 21.97 -0.29
N ASN A 59 -62.77 22.01 -1.54
CA ASN A 59 -61.49 21.41 -1.92
C ASN A 59 -60.31 22.22 -1.37
N ALA A 60 -59.27 21.53 -0.89
CA ALA A 60 -58.01 22.17 -0.53
C ALA A 60 -57.24 22.69 -1.77
N THR A 61 -56.52 23.80 -1.61
CA THR A 61 -55.49 24.23 -2.57
C THR A 61 -54.26 23.33 -2.40
N LEU A 62 -53.87 22.65 -3.49
CA LEU A 62 -52.76 21.69 -3.47
C LEU A 62 -51.42 22.28 -3.93
N THR A 63 -51.39 23.57 -4.27
CA THR A 63 -50.18 24.26 -4.68
C THR A 63 -49.25 24.40 -3.48
N LEU A 64 -48.11 23.70 -3.55
CA LEU A 64 -47.03 23.81 -2.59
C LEU A 64 -46.21 25.08 -2.85
N ALA A 65 -45.40 25.51 -1.87
CA ALA A 65 -44.42 26.57 -2.09
C ALA A 65 -43.45 26.18 -3.22
N SER A 66 -42.75 27.14 -3.84
CA SER A 66 -41.70 26.78 -4.79
C SER A 66 -40.57 26.04 -4.07
N PRO A 67 -40.00 24.96 -4.62
CA PRO A 67 -38.83 24.30 -4.02
C PRO A 67 -37.72 25.30 -3.69
N GLY A 68 -37.11 25.15 -2.51
CA GLY A 68 -36.12 26.08 -1.94
C GLY A 68 -36.65 27.43 -1.40
N ALA A 69 -37.92 27.80 -1.64
CA ALA A 69 -38.50 29.03 -1.12
C ALA A 69 -38.99 28.87 0.33
N SER A 70 -39.30 30.00 1.00
CA SER A 70 -39.88 29.99 2.35
C SER A 70 -41.06 29.01 2.44
N ASN A 71 -41.05 28.15 3.46
CA ASN A 71 -42.03 27.10 3.70
C ASN A 71 -41.97 25.87 2.77
N SER A 72 -40.98 25.75 1.86
CA SER A 72 -40.72 24.48 1.16
C SER A 72 -40.09 23.43 2.10
N LEU A 73 -40.02 22.18 1.67
CA LEU A 73 -39.44 21.13 2.51
C LEU A 73 -37.94 21.39 2.77
N GLY A 74 -37.15 21.60 1.71
CA GLY A 74 -35.71 21.86 1.81
C GLY A 74 -35.40 23.17 2.55
N ASN A 75 -36.22 24.21 2.35
CA ASN A 75 -36.05 25.47 3.10
C ASN A 75 -36.32 25.30 4.60
N ASN A 76 -37.33 24.50 4.97
CA ASN A 76 -37.69 24.31 6.36
C ASN A 76 -36.69 23.41 7.09
N LYS A 77 -36.11 22.42 6.41
CA LYS A 77 -35.12 21.49 6.95
C LYS A 77 -34.17 21.03 5.86
N ALA A 78 -32.88 21.25 6.08
CA ALA A 78 -31.82 20.65 5.30
C ALA A 78 -31.82 19.13 5.51
N LEU A 79 -32.23 18.39 4.49
CA LEU A 79 -32.32 16.93 4.52
C LEU A 79 -31.43 16.36 3.42
N ILE A 80 -30.25 15.89 3.81
CA ILE A 80 -29.31 15.26 2.88
C ILE A 80 -29.61 13.77 2.82
N ILE A 81 -29.74 13.24 1.61
CA ILE A 81 -29.81 11.81 1.33
C ILE A 81 -28.57 11.43 0.57
N ASP A 82 -27.79 10.53 1.15
CA ASP A 82 -26.66 9.93 0.47
C ASP A 82 -26.71 8.42 0.69
N THR A 83 -26.80 7.69 -0.43
CA THR A 83 -26.78 6.22 -0.46
C THR A 83 -25.59 5.70 -1.24
N THR A 84 -24.67 6.58 -1.66
CA THR A 84 -23.47 6.19 -2.40
C THR A 84 -22.40 5.76 -1.41
N ALA A 85 -21.83 4.59 -1.61
CA ALA A 85 -20.73 4.12 -0.78
C ALA A 85 -19.38 4.61 -1.33
N PRO A 86 -18.41 4.94 -0.46
CA PRO A 86 -17.03 5.16 -0.89
C PRO A 86 -16.46 3.91 -1.54
N THR A 87 -15.80 4.06 -2.69
CA THR A 87 -15.13 2.97 -3.42
C THR A 87 -13.64 3.25 -3.57
N VAL A 88 -12.80 2.22 -3.56
CA VAL A 88 -11.37 2.38 -3.81
C VAL A 88 -11.13 2.67 -5.30
N SER A 89 -10.34 3.72 -5.56
CA SER A 89 -9.98 4.16 -6.92
C SER A 89 -8.52 3.85 -7.28
N SER A 90 -7.62 3.85 -6.30
CA SER A 90 -6.20 3.58 -6.53
C SER A 90 -5.47 3.19 -5.24
N VAL A 91 -4.42 2.38 -5.40
CA VAL A 91 -3.40 2.12 -4.39
C VAL A 91 -2.07 2.61 -4.97
N THR A 92 -1.36 3.45 -4.22
CA THR A 92 -0.06 3.99 -4.64
C THR A 92 0.83 4.21 -3.43
N SER A 93 2.01 4.79 -3.63
CA SER A 93 2.96 5.12 -2.57
C SER A 93 3.50 6.53 -2.75
N THR A 94 3.73 7.22 -1.64
CA THR A 94 4.48 8.49 -1.65
C THR A 94 5.99 8.25 -1.64
N THR A 95 6.42 7.04 -1.27
CA THR A 95 7.81 6.60 -1.41
C THR A 95 8.20 6.58 -2.89
N ALA A 96 9.45 6.97 -3.17
CA ALA A 96 10.00 6.99 -4.51
C ALA A 96 10.10 5.56 -5.09
N ASN A 97 10.30 5.46 -6.40
CA ASN A 97 10.67 4.17 -6.99
C ASN A 97 12.11 3.85 -6.60
N GLY A 98 12.40 2.58 -6.33
CA GLY A 98 13.73 2.13 -5.93
C GLY A 98 13.74 0.78 -5.24
N SER A 99 14.93 0.37 -4.80
CA SER A 99 15.13 -0.81 -3.96
C SER A 99 15.27 -0.41 -2.50
N TYR A 100 14.63 -1.15 -1.62
CA TYR A 100 14.53 -0.86 -0.19
C TYR A 100 14.92 -2.09 0.63
N LYS A 101 15.71 -1.86 1.67
CA LYS A 101 16.23 -2.89 2.57
C LYS A 101 15.51 -2.89 3.91
N ALA A 102 15.86 -3.85 4.76
CA ALA A 102 15.28 -3.97 6.09
C ALA A 102 15.49 -2.67 6.90
N GLY A 103 14.42 -2.19 7.52
CA GLY A 103 14.38 -0.94 8.29
C GLY A 103 13.94 0.28 7.50
N ASP A 104 13.90 0.23 6.16
CA ASP A 104 13.37 1.34 5.36
C ASP A 104 11.86 1.49 5.53
N GLU A 105 11.37 2.74 5.44
CA GLU A 105 9.95 3.06 5.53
C GLU A 105 9.32 3.24 4.14
N ILE A 106 8.25 2.50 3.89
CA ILE A 106 7.40 2.60 2.70
C ILE A 106 6.02 3.12 3.10
N VAL A 107 5.59 4.24 2.52
CA VAL A 107 4.32 4.90 2.83
C VAL A 107 3.31 4.64 1.72
N ILE A 108 2.34 3.77 2.01
CA ILE A 108 1.29 3.35 1.08
C ILE A 108 0.04 4.20 1.28
N THR A 109 -0.60 4.61 0.19
CA THR A 109 -1.85 5.38 0.21
C THR A 109 -2.92 4.70 -0.62
N ILE A 110 -4.14 4.65 -0.10
CA ILE A 110 -5.35 4.20 -0.80
C ILE A 110 -6.25 5.42 -0.99
N THR A 111 -6.66 5.68 -2.23
CA THR A 111 -7.57 6.78 -2.56
C THR A 111 -8.98 6.23 -2.77
N PHE A 112 -9.96 6.79 -2.08
CA PHE A 112 -11.39 6.50 -2.23
C PHE A 112 -12.10 7.55 -3.10
N SER A 113 -13.28 7.21 -3.62
CA SER A 113 -14.12 8.09 -4.44
C SER A 113 -14.67 9.31 -3.69
N GLU A 114 -14.70 9.25 -2.37
CA GLU A 114 -15.16 10.31 -1.47
C GLU A 114 -14.52 10.17 -0.08
N ASN A 115 -14.86 11.07 0.85
CA ASN A 115 -14.25 11.10 2.17
C ASN A 115 -14.64 9.88 3.00
N VAL A 116 -13.64 9.25 3.62
CA VAL A 116 -13.84 8.07 4.49
C VAL A 116 -13.47 8.41 5.93
N TYR A 117 -14.38 8.14 6.85
CA TYR A 117 -14.21 8.25 8.28
C TYR A 117 -13.94 6.85 8.86
N VAL A 118 -12.77 6.71 9.46
CA VAL A 118 -12.32 5.45 10.06
C VAL A 118 -12.61 5.49 11.56
N ASN A 119 -13.48 4.60 12.04
CA ASN A 119 -13.60 4.30 13.47
C ASN A 119 -12.78 3.04 13.76
N TYR A 120 -11.91 3.11 14.77
CA TYR A 120 -11.06 2.00 15.17
C TYR A 120 -11.14 1.67 16.67
N ASP A 121 -12.24 2.05 17.33
CA ASP A 121 -12.48 1.82 18.76
C ASP A 121 -12.57 0.32 19.09
N ASN A 122 -13.10 -0.48 18.16
CA ASN A 122 -13.28 -1.94 18.30
C ASN A 122 -12.22 -2.75 17.53
N GLY A 123 -11.19 -2.08 17.04
CA GLY A 123 -10.12 -2.68 16.25
C GLY A 123 -9.76 -1.81 15.04
N ARG A 124 -8.52 -1.91 14.59
CA ARG A 124 -7.96 -0.98 13.61
C ARG A 124 -7.84 -1.67 12.25
N PRO A 125 -8.33 -1.05 11.15
CA PRO A 125 -8.21 -1.63 9.81
C PRO A 125 -6.77 -1.98 9.46
N ARG A 126 -6.59 -3.02 8.66
CA ARG A 126 -5.30 -3.59 8.28
C ARG A 126 -5.20 -3.74 6.76
N LEU A 127 -4.00 -3.54 6.26
CA LEU A 127 -3.62 -3.83 4.88
C LEU A 127 -2.56 -4.94 4.89
N THR A 128 -2.72 -5.92 4.01
CA THR A 128 -1.78 -7.04 3.83
C THR A 128 -0.97 -6.82 2.55
N PHE A 129 0.34 -6.86 2.67
CA PHE A 129 1.29 -6.71 1.56
C PHE A 129 1.84 -8.07 1.14
N GLU A 130 2.06 -8.26 -0.16
CA GLU A 130 2.81 -9.40 -0.69
C GLU A 130 4.31 -9.14 -0.48
N THR A 131 4.90 -9.81 0.50
CA THR A 131 6.30 -9.58 0.92
C THR A 131 7.15 -10.85 0.86
N GLY A 132 6.72 -11.83 0.06
CA GLY A 132 7.39 -13.10 -0.16
C GLY A 132 6.74 -14.24 0.61
N SER A 133 7.53 -15.13 1.22
CA SER A 133 6.97 -16.30 1.92
C SER A 133 6.14 -15.95 3.17
N TRP A 134 6.29 -14.74 3.70
CA TRP A 134 5.58 -14.25 4.87
C TRP A 134 5.07 -12.84 4.63
N ASP A 135 3.76 -12.73 4.41
CA ASP A 135 3.10 -11.45 4.15
C ASP A 135 2.99 -10.57 5.39
N GLN A 136 3.32 -9.29 5.20
CA GLN A 136 3.22 -8.30 6.25
C GLN A 136 1.84 -7.68 6.30
N GLN A 137 1.28 -7.64 7.51
CA GLN A 137 0.05 -6.91 7.79
C GLN A 137 0.40 -5.63 8.55
N ARG A 138 -0.11 -4.48 8.08
CA ARG A 138 0.06 -3.18 8.77
C ARG A 138 -1.28 -2.56 9.08
N ASN A 139 -1.37 -1.97 10.26
CA ASN A 139 -2.55 -1.25 10.69
C ASN A 139 -2.63 0.11 9.97
N PHE A 140 -3.85 0.61 9.80
CA PHE A 140 -4.13 1.98 9.36
C PHE A 140 -3.31 3.00 10.15
N THR A 141 -2.68 3.95 9.44
CA THR A 141 -1.84 4.99 10.02
C THR A 141 -2.62 6.30 10.18
N SER A 142 -3.17 6.85 9.10
CA SER A 142 -3.76 8.21 9.08
C SER A 142 -4.63 8.48 7.85
N GLY A 143 -5.33 9.63 7.85
CA GLY A 143 -6.11 10.11 6.69
C GLY A 143 -7.63 10.11 6.86
N SER A 144 -8.14 9.69 8.03
CA SER A 144 -9.58 9.68 8.33
C SER A 144 -10.21 11.08 8.14
N GLY A 145 -11.37 11.11 7.50
CA GLY A 145 -12.10 12.33 7.13
C GLY A 145 -11.74 12.90 5.76
N GLY A 146 -10.77 12.31 5.06
CA GLY A 146 -10.42 12.66 3.68
C GLY A 146 -10.60 11.48 2.71
N THR A 147 -10.29 11.70 1.43
CA THR A 147 -10.35 10.67 0.38
C THR A 147 -9.12 9.75 0.37
N VAL A 148 -8.00 10.16 0.98
CA VAL A 148 -6.74 9.41 0.96
C VAL A 148 -6.42 8.87 2.35
N LEU A 149 -6.38 7.54 2.47
CA LEU A 149 -5.98 6.83 3.68
C LEU A 149 -4.55 6.31 3.53
N THR A 150 -3.78 6.31 4.63
CA THR A 150 -2.35 5.99 4.64
C THR A 150 -2.03 4.80 5.54
N TRP A 151 -1.11 3.94 5.08
CA TRP A 151 -0.48 2.85 5.82
C TRP A 151 1.03 2.99 5.73
N THR A 152 1.71 2.66 6.83
CA THR A 152 3.18 2.68 6.89
C THR A 152 3.71 1.27 7.03
N TYR A 153 4.60 0.88 6.13
CA TYR A 153 5.29 -0.40 6.13
C TYR A 153 6.78 -0.16 6.37
N ILE A 154 7.28 -0.56 7.55
CA ILE A 154 8.71 -0.72 7.78
C ILE A 154 9.13 -2.10 7.27
N VAL A 155 10.07 -2.12 6.33
CA VAL A 155 10.58 -3.34 5.70
C VAL A 155 11.17 -4.26 6.76
N ALA A 156 10.62 -5.47 6.89
CA ALA A 156 11.09 -6.45 7.85
C ALA A 156 12.21 -7.32 7.25
N SER A 157 13.13 -7.80 8.08
CA SER A 157 14.18 -8.74 7.64
C SER A 157 13.58 -9.99 7.00
N GLY A 158 14.19 -10.46 5.91
CA GLY A 158 13.76 -11.65 5.16
C GLY A 158 12.55 -11.41 4.26
N ASN A 159 12.04 -10.18 4.16
CA ASN A 159 10.99 -9.83 3.21
C ASN A 159 11.62 -9.57 1.85
N THR A 160 10.97 -10.03 0.79
CA THR A 160 11.47 -9.88 -0.57
C THR A 160 10.30 -9.68 -1.52
N SER A 161 10.40 -8.69 -2.40
CA SER A 161 9.45 -8.51 -3.48
C SER A 161 10.14 -7.84 -4.66
N SER A 162 9.97 -8.41 -5.86
CA SER A 162 10.46 -7.79 -7.09
C SER A 162 9.69 -6.53 -7.46
N ASP A 163 8.45 -6.41 -7.01
CA ASP A 163 7.66 -5.19 -7.06
C ASP A 163 6.53 -5.28 -6.03
N LEU A 164 6.57 -4.44 -5.00
CA LEU A 164 5.68 -4.51 -3.86
C LEU A 164 4.23 -4.23 -4.27
N ASP A 165 3.33 -5.12 -3.87
CA ASP A 165 1.89 -4.91 -4.01
C ASP A 165 1.13 -5.30 -2.74
N VAL A 166 -0.17 -5.03 -2.74
CA VAL A 166 -1.10 -5.65 -1.80
C VAL A 166 -1.27 -7.13 -2.16
N GLN A 167 -1.53 -7.97 -1.16
CA GLN A 167 -1.61 -9.42 -1.36
C GLN A 167 -2.73 -9.84 -2.33
N SER A 168 -3.86 -9.13 -2.30
CA SER A 168 -5.03 -9.44 -3.13
C SER A 168 -6.01 -8.26 -3.15
N THR A 169 -7.05 -8.37 -3.98
CA THR A 169 -8.19 -7.43 -4.01
C THR A 169 -8.97 -7.35 -2.70
N THR A 170 -8.74 -8.27 -1.76
CA THR A 170 -9.39 -8.32 -0.44
C THR A 170 -8.43 -8.06 0.72
N ALA A 171 -7.21 -7.61 0.44
CA ALA A 171 -6.17 -7.43 1.45
C ALA A 171 -6.44 -6.30 2.46
N LEU A 172 -7.40 -5.42 2.18
CA LEU A 172 -7.88 -4.39 3.09
C LEU A 172 -9.01 -4.94 3.97
N ALA A 173 -8.73 -5.11 5.26
CA ALA A 173 -9.67 -5.68 6.23
C ALA A 173 -9.96 -4.69 7.37
N LEU A 174 -11.21 -4.67 7.85
CA LEU A 174 -11.63 -3.77 8.92
C LEU A 174 -11.07 -4.15 10.30
N ASN A 175 -10.85 -5.44 10.54
CA ASN A 175 -10.30 -5.95 11.80
C ASN A 175 -11.01 -5.37 13.05
N GLY A 176 -12.35 -5.38 13.02
CA GLY A 176 -13.20 -4.85 14.10
C GLY A 176 -13.56 -3.36 14.00
N GLY A 177 -12.84 -2.58 13.20
CA GLY A 177 -13.16 -1.17 12.93
C GLY A 177 -14.26 -0.99 11.88
N THR A 178 -14.49 0.26 11.48
CA THR A 178 -15.38 0.63 10.37
C THR A 178 -14.73 1.67 9.47
N MET A 179 -15.10 1.66 8.19
CA MET A 179 -14.78 2.70 7.22
C MET A 179 -16.07 3.10 6.53
N LYS A 180 -16.54 4.33 6.81
CA LYS A 180 -17.83 4.84 6.35
C LYS A 180 -17.69 6.26 5.82
N ASP A 181 -18.61 6.72 4.99
CA ASP A 181 -18.75 8.15 4.70
C ASP A 181 -19.42 8.92 5.87
N ALA A 182 -19.76 10.19 5.63
CA ALA A 182 -20.46 11.02 6.61
C ALA A 182 -21.94 10.63 6.80
N ALA A 183 -22.56 9.99 5.81
CA ALA A 183 -23.95 9.55 5.84
C ALA A 183 -24.11 8.16 6.50
N GLY A 184 -23.01 7.46 6.73
CA GLY A 184 -22.94 6.15 7.37
C GLY A 184 -22.85 4.96 6.40
N ASN A 185 -22.71 5.20 5.09
CA ASN A 185 -22.55 4.15 4.09
C ASN A 185 -21.20 3.46 4.28
N ASP A 186 -21.19 2.13 4.30
CA ASP A 186 -19.97 1.34 4.42
C ASP A 186 -19.15 1.41 3.13
N ALA A 187 -17.85 1.67 3.26
CA ALA A 187 -16.95 1.69 2.12
C ALA A 187 -16.81 0.30 1.48
N VAL A 188 -16.76 0.28 0.15
CA VAL A 188 -16.40 -0.89 -0.66
C VAL A 188 -14.88 -1.06 -0.62
N LEU A 189 -14.42 -2.13 0.02
CA LEU A 189 -13.00 -2.34 0.32
C LEU A 189 -12.22 -3.10 -0.75
N THR A 190 -12.88 -3.47 -1.85
CA THR A 190 -12.24 -4.16 -2.98
C THR A 190 -11.14 -3.28 -3.56
N LEU A 191 -9.90 -3.78 -3.50
CA LEU A 191 -8.74 -3.12 -4.08
C LEU A 191 -8.61 -3.45 -5.58
N PRO A 192 -7.88 -2.64 -6.36
CA PRO A 192 -7.45 -3.03 -7.71
C PRO A 192 -6.72 -4.37 -7.70
N GLU A 193 -6.85 -5.13 -8.79
CA GLU A 193 -6.13 -6.40 -8.98
C GLU A 193 -4.61 -6.15 -8.92
N PRO A 194 -3.83 -6.91 -8.13
CA PRO A 194 -2.37 -6.77 -8.12
C PRO A 194 -1.77 -6.86 -9.53
N GLY A 195 -0.89 -5.90 -9.87
CA GLY A 195 -0.34 -5.74 -11.23
C GLY A 195 -1.30 -5.13 -12.26
N GLY A 196 -2.58 -4.96 -11.93
CA GLY A 196 -3.59 -4.31 -12.76
C GLY A 196 -3.54 -2.79 -12.67
N ALA A 197 -4.29 -2.10 -13.54
CA ALA A 197 -4.37 -0.64 -13.52
C ALA A 197 -4.77 -0.11 -12.14
N ASN A 198 -4.10 0.94 -11.67
CA ASN A 198 -4.28 1.57 -10.37
C ASN A 198 -3.88 0.73 -9.14
N SER A 199 -3.31 -0.46 -9.30
CA SER A 199 -2.65 -1.21 -8.21
C SER A 199 -1.33 -0.56 -7.78
N LEU A 200 -0.76 -1.00 -6.65
CA LEU A 200 0.47 -0.43 -6.14
C LEU A 200 1.63 -0.66 -7.12
N SER A 201 1.82 -1.90 -7.57
CA SER A 201 2.90 -2.28 -8.51
C SER A 201 2.72 -1.64 -9.90
N ALA A 202 1.48 -1.40 -10.36
CA ALA A 202 1.26 -0.67 -11.62
C ALA A 202 1.59 0.83 -11.51
N ASN A 203 1.46 1.41 -10.32
CA ASN A 203 1.66 2.84 -10.08
C ASN A 203 3.09 3.18 -9.65
N LYS A 204 3.80 2.23 -9.05
CA LYS A 204 5.11 2.42 -8.41
C LYS A 204 5.95 1.17 -8.58
N ASN A 205 7.25 1.37 -8.79
CA ASN A 205 8.24 0.31 -8.87
C ASN A 205 9.03 0.29 -7.55
N ILE A 206 8.53 -0.47 -6.57
CA ILE A 206 9.12 -0.57 -5.22
C ILE A 206 9.65 -1.98 -5.05
N VAL A 207 10.95 -2.14 -5.15
CA VAL A 207 11.63 -3.42 -4.95
C VAL A 207 11.97 -3.54 -3.47
N ILE A 208 11.57 -4.65 -2.85
CA ILE A 208 12.00 -4.98 -1.48
C ILE A 208 13.08 -6.04 -1.57
N ASP A 209 14.28 -5.69 -1.12
CA ASP A 209 15.43 -6.58 -1.11
C ASP A 209 16.14 -6.51 0.23
N THR A 210 15.96 -7.56 1.02
CA THR A 210 16.59 -7.72 2.32
C THR A 210 17.65 -8.82 2.32
N THR A 211 18.02 -9.31 1.13
CA THR A 211 19.08 -10.29 0.99
C THR A 211 20.40 -9.60 1.28
N VAL A 212 21.19 -10.20 2.16
CA VAL A 212 22.50 -9.67 2.50
C VAL A 212 23.54 -10.34 1.61
N PRO A 213 24.40 -9.57 0.90
CA PRO A 213 25.42 -10.18 0.08
C PRO A 213 26.44 -10.95 0.93
N THR A 214 26.91 -12.06 0.39
CA THR A 214 27.97 -12.92 0.95
C THR A 214 29.14 -12.95 -0.02
N MET A 215 30.34 -13.27 0.45
CA MET A 215 31.53 -13.39 -0.38
C MET A 215 32.19 -14.75 -0.21
N THR A 216 32.46 -15.41 -1.33
CA THR A 216 33.25 -16.65 -1.39
C THR A 216 34.65 -16.34 -1.92
N ILE A 217 35.68 -16.83 -1.24
CA ILE A 217 37.09 -16.65 -1.62
C ILE A 217 37.64 -17.99 -2.09
N THR A 218 38.22 -18.03 -3.28
CA THR A 218 38.88 -19.21 -3.85
C THR A 218 40.24 -18.83 -4.42
N ALA A 219 41.14 -19.81 -4.61
CA ALA A 219 42.45 -19.55 -5.18
C ALA A 219 42.86 -20.60 -6.22
N THR A 220 43.69 -20.19 -7.18
CA THR A 220 44.36 -21.08 -8.13
C THR A 220 45.84 -20.75 -8.27
N ASP A 221 46.65 -21.76 -8.56
CA ASP A 221 47.97 -21.61 -9.18
C ASP A 221 47.87 -22.00 -10.66
N GLY A 222 47.96 -21.00 -11.53
CA GLY A 222 47.56 -21.12 -12.92
C GLY A 222 46.12 -21.64 -13.01
N SER A 223 45.96 -22.85 -13.55
CA SER A 223 44.66 -23.51 -13.71
C SER A 223 44.33 -24.52 -12.59
N ASN A 224 45.24 -24.73 -11.63
CA ASN A 224 45.05 -25.70 -10.56
C ASN A 224 44.38 -25.04 -9.36
N ALA A 225 43.29 -25.61 -8.88
CA ALA A 225 42.64 -25.13 -7.66
C ALA A 225 43.51 -25.37 -6.43
N VAL A 226 43.62 -24.35 -5.57
CA VAL A 226 44.27 -24.43 -4.27
C VAL A 226 43.17 -24.40 -3.21
N SER A 227 43.04 -25.48 -2.45
CA SER A 227 42.03 -25.59 -1.40
C SER A 227 42.36 -24.70 -0.21
N ASP A 228 41.33 -24.24 0.49
CA ASP A 228 41.48 -23.57 1.78
C ASP A 228 42.21 -24.51 2.77
N GLY A 229 43.24 -23.98 3.43
CA GLY A 229 44.13 -24.70 4.33
C GLY A 229 45.26 -25.47 3.65
N ALA A 230 45.41 -25.38 2.32
CA ALA A 230 46.50 -26.05 1.61
C ALA A 230 47.88 -25.49 1.99
N ALA A 231 48.91 -26.32 1.82
CA ALA A 231 50.31 -25.94 1.91
C ALA A 231 50.99 -26.21 0.56
N THR A 232 51.49 -25.17 -0.09
CA THR A 232 52.17 -25.25 -1.39
C THR A 232 53.31 -24.25 -1.44
N ASN A 233 54.26 -24.43 -2.36
CA ASN A 233 55.39 -23.51 -2.56
C ASN A 233 55.16 -22.58 -3.77
N ASP A 234 53.90 -22.30 -4.11
CA ASP A 234 53.51 -21.49 -5.26
C ASP A 234 53.88 -20.03 -5.02
N GLY A 235 54.69 -19.42 -5.89
CA GLY A 235 55.20 -18.05 -5.67
C GLY A 235 54.10 -16.97 -5.65
N THR A 236 52.92 -17.28 -6.20
CA THR A 236 51.72 -16.43 -6.19
C THR A 236 50.47 -17.28 -6.30
N LEU A 237 49.35 -16.79 -5.78
CA LEU A 237 48.02 -17.34 -6.05
C LEU A 237 47.15 -16.32 -6.80
N THR A 238 46.37 -16.78 -7.77
CA THR A 238 45.24 -16.00 -8.29
C THR A 238 44.05 -16.23 -7.39
N VAL A 239 43.62 -15.19 -6.68
CA VAL A 239 42.52 -15.22 -5.73
C VAL A 239 41.28 -14.68 -6.43
N THR A 240 40.19 -15.44 -6.37
CA THR A 240 38.89 -15.04 -6.92
C THR A 240 37.90 -14.83 -5.78
N PHE A 241 37.28 -13.65 -5.78
CA PHE A 241 36.23 -13.23 -4.87
C PHE A 241 34.90 -13.25 -5.62
N THR A 242 33.97 -14.10 -5.18
CA THR A 242 32.65 -14.24 -5.79
C THR A 242 31.58 -13.81 -4.78
N SER A 243 30.94 -12.68 -5.06
CA SER A 243 29.79 -12.18 -4.30
C SER A 243 28.51 -12.90 -4.72
N SER A 244 27.62 -13.20 -3.77
CA SER A 244 26.31 -13.81 -4.07
C SER A 244 25.37 -12.87 -4.82
N GLU A 245 25.62 -11.57 -4.73
CA GLU A 245 24.83 -10.51 -5.38
C GLU A 245 25.75 -9.45 -5.98
N ALA A 246 25.24 -8.69 -6.95
CA ALA A 246 25.99 -7.62 -7.59
C ALA A 246 26.37 -6.56 -6.56
N THR A 247 27.66 -6.27 -6.43
CA THR A 247 28.15 -5.25 -5.49
C THR A 247 28.17 -3.87 -6.14
N THR A 248 28.02 -2.82 -5.32
CA THR A 248 28.07 -1.42 -5.79
C THR A 248 29.41 -0.74 -5.50
N ASN A 249 30.19 -1.25 -4.53
CA ASN A 249 31.35 -0.55 -4.00
C ASN A 249 32.52 -1.45 -3.52
N PHE A 250 32.54 -2.75 -3.84
CA PHE A 250 33.64 -3.62 -3.41
C PHE A 250 34.96 -3.26 -4.09
N VAL A 251 35.99 -2.97 -3.28
CA VAL A 251 37.32 -2.55 -3.73
C VAL A 251 38.44 -3.26 -2.97
N VAL A 252 39.68 -3.19 -3.45
CA VAL A 252 40.82 -3.88 -2.83
C VAL A 252 41.04 -3.54 -1.35
N GLY A 253 40.68 -2.32 -0.92
CA GLY A 253 40.79 -1.88 0.48
C GLY A 253 39.83 -2.57 1.45
N ASP A 254 38.84 -3.29 0.93
CA ASP A 254 37.89 -4.08 1.71
C ASP A 254 38.46 -5.44 2.13
N ILE A 255 39.55 -5.86 1.50
CA ILE A 255 40.20 -7.15 1.72
C ILE A 255 41.34 -6.96 2.72
N THR A 256 41.36 -7.81 3.76
CA THR A 256 42.46 -7.87 4.71
C THR A 256 43.30 -9.11 4.43
N VAL A 257 44.63 -8.94 4.39
CA VAL A 257 45.56 -10.04 4.20
C VAL A 257 46.61 -10.10 5.31
N SER A 258 47.06 -11.31 5.63
CA SER A 258 48.20 -11.58 6.51
C SER A 258 49.23 -12.44 5.79
N GLY A 259 50.52 -12.21 6.04
CA GLY A 259 51.61 -13.01 5.46
C GLY A 259 51.88 -12.75 3.97
N GLY A 260 51.33 -11.68 3.38
CA GLY A 260 51.56 -11.31 1.98
C GLY A 260 50.86 -10.02 1.58
N ALA A 261 50.78 -9.77 0.27
CA ALA A 261 50.13 -8.60 -0.32
C ALA A 261 49.29 -8.96 -1.54
N LEU A 262 48.26 -8.16 -1.82
CA LEU A 262 47.47 -8.24 -3.05
C LEU A 262 47.98 -7.25 -4.10
N SER A 263 47.96 -7.68 -5.35
CA SER A 263 48.20 -6.85 -6.53
C SER A 263 47.20 -7.21 -7.63
N ASN A 264 47.15 -6.42 -8.71
CA ASN A 264 46.30 -6.68 -9.89
C ASN A 264 44.81 -6.92 -9.56
N PHE A 265 44.28 -6.25 -8.54
CA PHE A 265 42.86 -6.35 -8.22
C PHE A 265 42.02 -5.80 -9.39
N SER A 266 41.08 -6.61 -9.87
CA SER A 266 40.21 -6.25 -10.99
C SER A 266 38.83 -6.89 -10.84
N ALA A 267 37.79 -6.15 -11.24
CA ALA A 267 36.46 -6.71 -11.42
C ALA A 267 36.37 -7.41 -12.78
N THR A 268 35.88 -8.64 -12.81
CA THR A 268 35.54 -9.39 -14.04
C THR A 268 34.05 -9.29 -14.34
N SER A 269 33.22 -9.13 -13.31
CA SER A 269 31.80 -8.78 -13.39
C SER A 269 31.39 -7.96 -12.15
N SER A 270 30.11 -7.62 -12.00
CA SER A 270 29.58 -7.02 -10.77
C SER A 270 29.56 -7.97 -9.57
N THR A 271 29.83 -9.27 -9.78
CA THR A 271 29.85 -10.30 -8.75
C THR A 271 31.20 -11.00 -8.61
N VAL A 272 32.10 -10.88 -9.57
CA VAL A 272 33.37 -11.63 -9.59
C VAL A 272 34.55 -10.68 -9.71
N TYR A 273 35.50 -10.81 -8.79
CA TYR A 273 36.72 -10.03 -8.72
C TYR A 273 37.93 -10.95 -8.60
N THR A 274 39.06 -10.55 -9.15
CA THR A 274 40.30 -11.30 -9.08
C THR A 274 41.43 -10.43 -8.55
N ALA A 275 42.40 -11.04 -7.87
CA ALA A 275 43.65 -10.40 -7.46
C ALA A 275 44.79 -11.43 -7.44
N THR A 276 46.02 -10.97 -7.49
CA THR A 276 47.20 -11.81 -7.28
C THR A 276 47.68 -11.64 -5.85
N PHE A 277 47.69 -12.73 -5.07
CA PHE A 277 48.30 -12.77 -3.76
C PHE A 277 49.75 -13.22 -3.85
N THR A 278 50.66 -12.52 -3.18
CA THR A 278 52.09 -12.84 -3.11
C THR A 278 52.52 -12.92 -1.64
N PRO A 279 52.97 -14.09 -1.15
CA PRO A 279 53.45 -14.24 0.21
C PRO A 279 54.73 -13.43 0.43
N SER A 280 54.93 -12.89 1.63
CA SER A 280 56.12 -12.10 1.97
C SER A 280 57.26 -12.94 2.57
N ALA A 281 56.93 -14.10 3.14
CA ALA A 281 57.85 -15.08 3.69
C ALA A 281 57.13 -16.44 3.82
N ASN A 282 57.89 -17.50 4.10
CA ASN A 282 57.32 -18.82 4.39
C ASN A 282 56.46 -18.76 5.67
N GLY A 283 55.33 -19.45 5.65
CA GLY A 283 54.43 -19.54 6.81
C GLY A 283 52.96 -19.40 6.45
N ALA A 284 52.14 -19.32 7.50
CA ALA A 284 50.70 -19.19 7.36
C ALA A 284 50.30 -17.80 6.87
N THR A 285 49.38 -17.78 5.91
CA THR A 285 48.79 -16.59 5.31
C THR A 285 47.27 -16.67 5.37
N THR A 286 46.62 -15.52 5.37
CA THR A 286 45.15 -15.44 5.40
C THR A 286 44.64 -14.34 4.48
N ILE A 287 43.47 -14.55 3.88
CA ILE A 287 42.75 -13.58 3.08
C ILE A 287 41.32 -13.51 3.58
N ASP A 288 40.86 -12.32 3.93
CA ASP A 288 39.57 -12.12 4.59
C ASP A 288 38.83 -10.90 4.02
N VAL A 289 37.50 -10.99 4.03
CA VAL A 289 36.57 -9.89 3.75
C VAL A 289 35.58 -9.82 4.91
N SER A 290 35.80 -8.88 5.82
CA SER A 290 34.95 -8.73 7.00
C SER A 290 33.53 -8.26 6.65
N ALA A 291 32.60 -8.33 7.61
CA ALA A 291 31.26 -7.77 7.45
C ALA A 291 31.28 -6.25 7.26
N ASN A 292 30.24 -5.70 6.61
CA ASN A 292 30.05 -4.26 6.37
C ASN A 292 31.17 -3.57 5.59
N LYS A 293 31.77 -4.29 4.64
CA LYS A 293 32.80 -3.76 3.74
C LYS A 293 32.23 -3.32 2.40
N PHE A 294 31.25 -4.03 1.87
CA PHE A 294 30.59 -3.68 0.62
C PHE A 294 29.08 -3.86 0.72
N THR A 295 28.38 -3.30 -0.25
CA THR A 295 26.92 -3.32 -0.35
C THR A 295 26.44 -3.82 -1.70
N ASP A 296 25.22 -4.34 -1.73
CA ASP A 296 24.46 -4.57 -2.96
C ASP A 296 23.81 -3.27 -3.49
N ALA A 297 22.83 -3.40 -4.40
CA ALA A 297 22.08 -2.27 -4.96
C ALA A 297 21.03 -1.68 -4.01
N ALA A 298 20.44 -2.48 -3.11
CA ALA A 298 19.52 -2.01 -2.08
C ALA A 298 20.26 -1.40 -0.86
N GLY A 299 21.58 -1.52 -0.84
CA GLY A 299 22.44 -1.03 0.22
C GLY A 299 22.52 -1.97 1.41
N ASN A 300 22.22 -3.28 1.26
CA ASN A 300 22.47 -4.27 2.30
C ASN A 300 23.98 -4.46 2.46
N ASN A 301 24.48 -4.36 3.69
CA ASN A 301 25.89 -4.59 4.00
C ASN A 301 26.21 -6.08 3.98
N ASN A 302 27.36 -6.47 3.43
CA ASN A 302 27.77 -7.86 3.38
C ASN A 302 27.97 -8.48 4.77
N THR A 303 27.78 -9.80 4.84
CA THR A 303 28.30 -10.62 5.94
C THR A 303 29.77 -10.96 5.74
N ALA A 304 30.46 -11.31 6.83
CA ALA A 304 31.86 -11.71 6.75
C ALA A 304 32.02 -12.99 5.91
N ALA A 305 33.02 -13.00 5.04
CA ALA A 305 33.41 -14.18 4.30
C ALA A 305 33.99 -15.25 5.24
N THR A 306 33.97 -16.51 4.80
CA THR A 306 34.87 -17.52 5.36
C THR A 306 36.29 -17.14 4.97
N GLN A 307 37.16 -16.95 5.95
CA GLN A 307 38.57 -16.64 5.73
C GLN A 307 39.24 -17.76 4.93
N PHE A 308 39.99 -17.39 3.90
CA PHE A 308 40.81 -18.32 3.13
C PHE A 308 42.21 -18.40 3.74
N ASN A 309 42.66 -19.62 4.04
CA ASN A 309 43.93 -19.93 4.69
C ASN A 309 44.85 -20.62 3.70
N TRP A 310 46.14 -20.28 3.72
CA TRP A 310 47.15 -20.94 2.90
C TRP A 310 48.52 -20.86 3.57
N THR A 311 49.32 -21.93 3.44
CA THR A 311 50.71 -21.96 3.96
C THR A 311 51.69 -22.00 2.80
N TYR A 312 52.55 -20.98 2.70
CA TYR A 312 53.66 -20.90 1.74
C TYR A 312 54.94 -21.52 2.30
#